data_AF-A0A536BUL5-F1
#
_entry.id   AF-A0A536BUL5-F1
#
_cell.length_a   1.000
_cell.length_b   1.000
_cell.length_c   1.000
_cell.angle_alpha   90.00
_cell.angle_beta   90.00
_cell.angle_gamma   90.00
#
_symmetry.space_group_name_H-M   'P 1'
#
loop_
_entity.id
_entity.type
_entity.pdbx_description
1 polymer ?
#
loop_
_entity_poly.entity_id
_entity_poly.type
_entity_poly.pdbx_seq_one_letter_code
_entity_poly.pdbx_strand_id
1 'polypeptide(L)'
;MAVDRNAFKSRRAVLAAALGGLGALLAGALGRADEAEAAQGGNALIGVANTGTAETSFENTDGGEVSLKGIQASGIGVKGQSTDSTPSTFVGTSHRNGVFATVGSESGVFANTDEAGVYGFADLSDSSVGVVGHTNQGWGVIGIGAAGVAGFGAWGVFGSADTDQIGVYGNTGASPAPSVAGGIGVLARAESSSQLALSVVGRSQFSQSGRLTILSGKSSRTVSKPGVTPTSWIIATPQTNRSGVFVQAAVPGNGAFTVYLNKAVSGNTVVGYLVIN
;
A
#
# COMPACT_ATOMS: atom_id res chain seq x y z
N MET A 1 83.17 42.55 27.79
CA MET A 1 82.26 41.72 26.99
C MET A 1 82.84 40.32 26.92
N ALA A 2 82.25 39.38 27.65
CA ALA A 2 82.44 37.95 27.43
C ALA A 2 81.11 37.29 27.79
N VAL A 3 80.36 36.92 26.77
CA VAL A 3 79.12 36.15 26.88
C VAL A 3 79.55 34.70 27.06
N ASP A 4 79.38 34.14 28.25
CA ASP A 4 79.53 32.71 28.41
C ASP A 4 78.25 32.02 27.92
N ARG A 5 78.39 31.34 26.79
CA ARG A 5 77.36 30.56 26.11
C ARG A 5 77.54 29.12 26.57
N ASN A 6 76.53 28.57 27.26
CA ASN A 6 76.05 27.17 27.17
C ASN A 6 75.57 26.62 28.52
N ALA A 7 74.45 27.12 29.03
CA ALA A 7 73.56 26.27 29.82
C ALA A 7 72.78 25.38 28.83
N PHE A 8 73.45 24.39 28.24
CA PHE A 8 72.75 23.36 27.47
C PHE A 8 71.80 22.65 28.42
N LYS A 9 70.49 22.89 28.25
CA LYS A 9 69.43 22.12 28.91
C LYS A 9 69.77 20.65 28.73
N SER A 10 70.11 20.01 29.84
CA SER A 10 70.65 18.65 29.86
C SER A 10 69.74 17.73 29.04
N ARG A 11 70.32 16.94 28.13
CA ARG A 11 69.58 15.96 27.31
C ARG A 11 68.75 15.01 28.18
N ARG A 12 69.13 14.81 29.45
CA ARG A 12 68.32 14.10 30.46
C ARG A 12 67.00 14.79 30.77
N ALA A 13 66.95 16.12 30.84
CA ALA A 13 65.72 16.86 31.12
C ALA A 13 64.73 16.78 29.95
N VAL A 14 65.23 16.76 28.70
CA VAL A 14 64.39 16.57 27.50
C VAL A 14 63.89 15.13 27.42
N LEU A 15 64.73 14.13 27.70
CA LEU A 15 64.28 12.73 27.78
C LEU A 15 63.26 12.51 28.90
N ALA A 16 63.47 13.13 30.07
CA ALA A 16 62.53 13.02 31.19
C ALA A 16 61.17 13.67 30.88
N ALA A 17 61.16 14.81 30.20
CA ALA A 17 59.93 15.45 29.74
C ALA A 17 59.23 14.63 28.63
N ALA A 18 59.99 14.05 27.69
CA ALA A 18 59.43 13.19 26.64
C ALA A 18 58.85 11.88 27.20
N LEU A 19 59.55 11.24 28.14
CA LEU A 19 59.07 10.05 28.83
C LEU A 19 57.88 10.35 29.76
N GLY A 20 57.87 11.50 30.43
CA GLY A 20 56.73 11.96 31.23
C GLY A 20 55.51 12.28 30.36
N GLY A 21 55.70 12.90 29.19
CA GLY A 21 54.64 13.17 28.22
C GLY A 21 54.07 11.91 27.59
N LEU A 22 54.91 10.93 27.24
CA LEU A 22 54.48 9.60 26.79
C LEU A 22 53.75 8.83 27.90
N GLY A 23 54.24 8.90 29.14
CA GLY A 23 53.59 8.29 30.30
C GLY A 23 52.21 8.91 30.57
N ALA A 24 52.06 10.22 30.42
CA ALA A 24 50.78 10.91 30.56
C ALA A 24 49.82 10.61 29.38
N LEU A 25 50.33 10.48 28.15
CA LEU A 25 49.51 10.11 26.99
C LEU A 25 49.02 8.65 27.10
N LEU A 26 49.89 7.75 27.58
CA LEU A 26 49.54 6.35 27.86
C LEU A 26 48.57 6.25 29.04
N ALA A 27 48.79 6.99 30.13
CA ALA A 27 47.85 7.03 31.25
C ALA A 27 46.50 7.65 30.86
N GLY A 28 46.50 8.67 30.00
CA GLY A 28 45.28 9.28 29.46
C GLY A 28 44.59 8.44 28.37
N ALA A 29 45.27 7.45 27.78
CA ALA A 29 44.67 6.48 26.88
C ALA A 29 44.14 5.25 27.64
N LEU A 30 44.85 4.80 28.68
CA LEU A 30 44.45 3.70 29.56
C LEU A 30 43.38 4.11 30.59
N GLY A 31 43.26 5.41 30.87
CA GLY A 31 42.28 5.99 31.78
C GLY A 31 41.12 6.69 31.08
N ARG A 32 41.03 6.65 29.74
CA ARG A 32 39.76 6.94 29.09
C ARG A 32 38.80 5.86 29.56
N ALA A 33 37.68 6.29 30.17
CA ALA A 33 36.56 5.39 30.31
C ALA A 33 36.27 4.85 28.90
N ASP A 34 36.28 3.54 28.74
CA ASP A 34 35.69 2.92 27.55
C ASP A 34 34.32 3.55 27.36
N GLU A 35 33.91 3.76 26.09
CA GLU A 35 32.50 3.98 25.83
C GLU A 35 31.76 2.87 26.58
N ALA A 36 30.84 3.26 27.46
CA ALA A 36 30.07 2.31 28.23
C ALA A 36 29.21 1.52 27.24
N GLU A 37 29.77 0.48 26.63
CA GLU A 37 29.02 -0.60 26.04
C GLU A 37 28.06 -1.04 27.15
N ALA A 38 26.75 -0.93 26.88
CA ALA A 38 25.78 -1.66 27.67
C ALA A 38 26.31 -3.09 27.77
N ALA A 39 26.49 -3.61 28.99
CA ALA A 39 27.18 -4.86 29.23
C ALA A 39 26.81 -5.88 28.14
N GLN A 40 27.77 -6.30 27.30
CA GLN A 40 27.51 -7.33 26.30
C GLN A 40 26.96 -8.57 27.02
N GLY A 41 25.71 -8.95 26.72
CA GLY A 41 25.00 -10.02 27.43
C GLY A 41 24.30 -9.61 28.75
N GLY A 42 24.15 -8.31 29.02
CA GLY A 42 23.40 -7.78 30.15
C GLY A 42 21.87 -7.86 29.96
N ASN A 43 21.13 -7.92 31.07
CA ASN A 43 19.67 -8.03 31.04
C ASN A 43 19.01 -6.68 30.72
N ALA A 44 17.94 -6.70 29.91
CA ALA A 44 16.97 -5.62 29.90
C ALA A 44 16.20 -5.62 31.24
N LEU A 45 16.28 -4.53 31.99
CA LEU A 45 15.70 -4.43 33.33
C LEU A 45 14.23 -3.98 33.28
N ILE A 46 13.37 -4.68 34.01
CA ILE A 46 11.95 -4.34 34.12
C ILE A 46 11.78 -3.04 34.91
N GLY A 47 10.96 -2.13 34.39
CA GLY A 47 10.58 -0.90 35.08
C GLY A 47 11.65 0.20 35.07
N VAL A 48 12.76 -0.01 34.36
CA VAL A 48 13.83 0.98 34.23
C VAL A 48 13.80 1.58 32.83
N ALA A 49 13.80 2.91 32.73
CA ALA A 49 13.89 3.60 31.46
C ALA A 49 15.29 3.45 30.87
N ASN A 50 15.38 3.19 29.57
CA ASN A 50 16.63 3.30 28.84
C ASN A 50 16.93 4.79 28.56
N THR A 51 17.98 5.33 29.18
CA THR A 51 18.43 6.71 28.99
C THR A 51 19.69 6.80 28.11
N GLY A 52 20.08 5.69 27.46
CA GLY A 52 21.17 5.67 26.51
C GLY A 52 20.84 6.46 25.24
N THR A 53 21.88 6.98 24.59
CA THR A 53 21.76 7.68 23.30
C THR A 53 22.07 6.78 22.10
N ALA A 54 22.63 5.60 22.35
CA ALA A 54 22.87 4.58 21.33
C ALA A 54 21.62 3.71 21.13
N GLU A 55 21.50 3.14 19.92
CA GLU A 55 20.44 2.19 19.62
C GLU A 55 20.53 0.93 20.50
N THR A 56 19.38 0.41 20.92
CA THR A 56 19.29 -0.86 21.64
C THR A 56 18.68 -1.90 20.73
N SER A 57 19.45 -2.93 20.39
CA SER A 57 19.00 -4.04 19.55
C SER A 57 18.75 -5.31 20.37
N PHE A 58 17.79 -6.11 19.91
CA PHE A 58 17.59 -7.49 20.34
C PHE A 58 17.84 -8.37 19.11
N GLU A 59 19.01 -9.01 19.06
CA GLU A 59 19.43 -9.83 17.93
C GLU A 59 19.61 -11.28 18.36
N ASN A 60 19.07 -12.19 17.55
CA ASN A 60 19.37 -13.61 17.62
C ASN A 60 20.01 -14.02 16.28
N THR A 61 21.24 -14.51 16.34
CA THR A 61 22.02 -14.91 15.15
C THR A 61 21.73 -16.35 14.71
N ASP A 62 20.94 -17.10 15.48
CA ASP A 62 20.56 -18.47 15.16
C ASP A 62 19.32 -18.48 14.24
N GLY A 63 19.45 -19.17 13.10
CA GLY A 63 18.38 -19.26 12.11
C GLY A 63 17.17 -20.03 12.62
N GLY A 64 16.01 -19.36 12.66
CA GLY A 64 14.71 -19.99 12.99
C GLY A 64 14.13 -19.60 14.34
N GLU A 65 14.87 -18.85 15.15
CA GLU A 65 14.44 -18.41 16.47
C GLU A 65 13.93 -16.95 16.48
N VAL A 66 13.23 -16.56 17.55
CA VAL A 66 12.65 -15.22 17.70
C VAL A 66 13.54 -14.35 18.58
N SER A 67 14.02 -13.21 18.07
CA SER A 67 14.85 -12.27 18.84
C SER A 67 14.09 -11.53 19.93
N LEU A 68 12.82 -11.17 19.70
CA LEU A 68 11.95 -10.50 20.67
C LEU A 68 10.52 -11.02 20.57
N LYS A 69 9.98 -11.54 21.68
CA LYS A 69 8.60 -12.04 21.76
C LYS A 69 7.89 -11.52 23.01
N GLY A 70 6.85 -10.71 22.82
CA GLY A 70 5.92 -10.36 23.88
C GLY A 70 4.74 -11.34 23.92
N ILE A 71 4.49 -11.97 25.06
CA ILE A 71 3.30 -12.82 25.29
C ILE A 71 2.56 -12.31 26.51
N GLN A 72 1.27 -12.10 26.37
CA GLN A 72 0.39 -11.65 27.45
C GLN A 72 -1.00 -12.28 27.33
N ALA A 73 -1.58 -12.64 28.46
CA ALA A 73 -2.88 -13.31 28.49
C ALA A 73 -4.07 -12.36 28.24
N SER A 74 -3.98 -11.10 28.69
CA SER A 74 -5.12 -10.15 28.66
C SER A 74 -4.73 -8.68 28.49
N GLY A 75 -3.51 -8.40 28.01
CA GLY A 75 -2.97 -7.04 27.85
C GLY A 75 -2.35 -6.78 26.48
N ILE A 76 -1.33 -5.92 26.43
CA ILE A 76 -0.48 -5.68 25.25
C ILE A 76 0.88 -6.36 25.45
N GLY A 77 1.36 -7.11 24.46
CA GLY A 77 2.60 -7.88 24.56
C GLY A 77 3.82 -7.07 24.16
N VAL A 78 3.69 -6.37 23.04
CA VAL A 78 4.65 -5.39 22.55
C VAL A 78 3.86 -4.15 22.15
N LYS A 79 4.27 -2.99 22.66
CA LYS A 79 3.72 -1.68 22.30
C LYS A 79 4.86 -0.82 21.73
N GLY A 80 4.83 -0.58 20.42
CA GLY A 80 5.64 0.46 19.80
C GLY A 80 4.89 1.80 19.85
N GLN A 81 5.53 2.84 20.39
CA GLN A 81 4.94 4.18 20.47
C GLN A 81 6.05 5.24 20.38
N SER A 82 5.92 6.14 19.40
CA SER A 82 6.54 7.46 19.45
C SER A 82 5.62 8.41 20.23
N THR A 83 6.20 9.19 21.14
CA THR A 83 5.46 10.20 21.93
C THR A 83 5.66 11.62 21.40
N ASP A 84 6.38 11.77 20.29
CA ASP A 84 6.51 13.09 19.66
C ASP A 84 5.13 13.58 19.21
N SER A 85 4.82 14.81 19.58
CA SER A 85 3.56 15.50 19.26
C SER A 85 3.78 16.68 18.31
N THR A 86 5.01 16.86 17.84
CA THR A 86 5.40 17.92 16.91
C THR A 86 5.03 17.48 15.49
N PRO A 87 4.12 18.21 14.81
CA PRO A 87 3.78 17.90 13.44
C PRO A 87 5.02 17.94 12.55
N SER A 88 5.18 16.93 11.71
CA SER A 88 6.25 16.88 10.72
C SER A 88 5.98 17.84 9.59
N THR A 89 7.02 18.53 9.16
CA THR A 89 7.00 19.26 7.89
C THR A 89 7.29 18.35 6.70
N PHE A 90 7.59 17.06 6.95
CA PHE A 90 8.08 16.10 5.94
C PHE A 90 9.30 16.63 5.16
N VAL A 91 10.10 17.49 5.79
CA VAL A 91 11.35 18.03 5.24
C VAL A 91 12.52 17.39 5.98
N GLY A 92 13.37 16.66 5.24
CA GLY A 92 14.52 15.96 5.81
C GLY A 92 14.19 14.57 6.38
N THR A 93 15.24 13.83 6.72
CA THR A 93 15.14 12.44 7.17
C THR A 93 14.61 12.36 8.60
N SER A 94 13.51 11.65 8.83
CA SER A 94 12.93 11.44 10.17
C SER A 94 11.93 10.27 10.18
N HIS A 95 11.92 9.49 11.27
CA HIS A 95 11.11 8.27 11.37
C HIS A 95 10.38 8.20 12.72
N ARG A 96 9.57 9.22 13.02
CA ARG A 96 8.81 9.35 14.28
C ARG A 96 7.57 8.44 14.32
N ASN A 97 7.81 7.14 14.27
CA ASN A 97 6.79 6.10 14.20
C ASN A 97 6.56 5.38 15.52
N GLY A 98 5.37 4.79 15.69
CA GLY A 98 5.15 3.80 16.74
C GLY A 98 5.98 2.53 16.50
N VAL A 99 5.86 1.98 15.29
CA VAL A 99 6.60 0.81 14.82
C VAL A 99 7.15 1.11 13.43
N PHE A 100 8.44 0.88 13.24
CA PHE A 100 9.11 0.94 11.95
C PHE A 100 9.67 -0.46 11.64
N ALA A 101 9.14 -1.10 10.59
CA ALA A 101 9.46 -2.48 10.23
C ALA A 101 9.90 -2.55 8.77
N THR A 102 11.07 -3.15 8.53
CA THR A 102 11.67 -3.34 7.21
C THR A 102 12.01 -4.82 6.98
N VAL A 103 11.95 -5.25 5.72
CA VAL A 103 12.44 -6.56 5.27
C VAL A 103 13.20 -6.39 3.96
N GLY A 104 14.49 -6.78 3.95
CA GLY A 104 15.37 -6.66 2.79
C GLY A 104 16.36 -5.50 2.95
N SER A 105 16.53 -4.70 1.91
CA SER A 105 17.35 -3.49 1.96
C SER A 105 16.56 -2.34 2.61
N GLU A 106 17.25 -1.32 3.10
CA GLU A 106 16.62 -0.03 3.46
C GLU A 106 16.65 0.97 2.29
N SER A 107 17.23 0.56 1.16
CA SER A 107 17.25 1.35 -0.05
C SER A 107 15.83 1.54 -0.60
N GLY A 108 15.31 2.76 -0.50
CA GLY A 108 13.96 3.09 -0.98
C GLY A 108 12.91 3.24 0.12
N VAL A 109 13.29 3.00 1.39
CA VAL A 109 12.56 3.52 2.54
C VAL A 109 12.40 5.03 2.37
N PHE A 110 11.21 5.55 2.65
CA PHE A 110 10.98 6.99 2.61
C PHE A 110 11.90 7.69 3.62
N ALA A 111 12.55 8.78 3.17
CA ALA A 111 13.41 9.57 4.03
C ALA A 111 12.66 10.07 5.27
N ASN A 112 11.38 10.42 5.09
CA ASN A 112 10.50 10.80 6.19
C ASN A 112 9.28 9.86 6.25
N THR A 113 9.07 9.19 7.38
CA THR A 113 7.87 8.39 7.63
C THR A 113 7.10 8.86 8.85
N ASP A 114 7.40 10.05 9.36
CA ASP A 114 6.82 10.60 10.57
C ASP A 114 5.30 10.48 10.62
N GLU A 115 4.78 10.39 11.85
CA GLU A 115 3.35 10.35 12.13
C GLU A 115 2.66 9.03 11.72
N ALA A 116 3.40 8.00 11.31
CA ALA A 116 2.83 6.67 11.13
C ALA A 116 2.79 5.89 12.45
N GLY A 117 1.63 5.29 12.76
CA GLY A 117 1.53 4.31 13.85
C GLY A 117 2.39 3.09 13.56
N VAL A 118 2.29 2.56 12.34
CA VAL A 118 3.08 1.45 11.81
C VAL A 118 3.54 1.79 10.40
N TYR A 119 4.85 1.79 10.17
CA TYR A 119 5.45 1.81 8.84
C TYR A 119 6.00 0.42 8.53
N GLY A 120 5.51 -0.20 7.46
CA GLY A 120 6.01 -1.48 6.96
C GLY A 120 6.56 -1.34 5.55
N PHE A 121 7.82 -1.75 5.35
CA PHE A 121 8.50 -1.74 4.07
C PHE A 121 9.12 -3.11 3.78
N ALA A 122 9.00 -3.58 2.54
CA ALA A 122 9.60 -4.83 2.11
C ALA A 122 10.02 -4.73 0.64
N ASP A 123 11.26 -5.11 0.34
CA ASP A 123 11.84 -5.00 -1.01
C ASP A 123 12.67 -6.24 -1.41
N LEU A 124 12.42 -7.36 -0.74
CA LEU A 124 13.15 -8.60 -0.94
C LEU A 124 12.84 -9.30 -2.28
N SER A 125 11.58 -9.26 -2.76
CA SER A 125 11.15 -9.88 -4.03
C SER A 125 9.77 -9.40 -4.49
N ASP A 126 9.26 -9.91 -5.62
CA ASP A 126 7.89 -9.65 -6.11
C ASP A 126 6.79 -10.15 -5.14
N SER A 127 7.13 -11.00 -4.17
CA SER A 127 6.22 -11.48 -3.13
C SER A 127 6.30 -10.65 -1.83
N SER A 128 7.06 -9.55 -1.83
CA SER A 128 7.24 -8.71 -0.65
C SER A 128 5.94 -8.05 -0.19
N VAL A 129 5.69 -8.10 1.11
CA VAL A 129 4.52 -7.50 1.76
C VAL A 129 5.00 -6.64 2.93
N GLY A 130 4.71 -5.35 2.92
CA GLY A 130 5.12 -4.44 3.99
C GLY A 130 4.32 -4.68 5.28
N VAL A 131 3.00 -4.85 5.19
CA VAL A 131 2.11 -5.13 6.32
C VAL A 131 1.05 -6.15 5.91
N VAL A 132 0.84 -7.18 6.74
CA VAL A 132 -0.21 -8.18 6.56
C VAL A 132 -1.14 -8.21 7.76
N GLY A 133 -2.44 -8.13 7.50
CA GLY A 133 -3.48 -8.45 8.48
C GLY A 133 -4.17 -9.75 8.07
N HIS A 134 -4.10 -10.78 8.92
CA HIS A 134 -4.70 -12.09 8.65
C HIS A 134 -5.55 -12.54 9.83
N THR A 135 -6.73 -13.06 9.54
CA THR A 135 -7.57 -13.74 10.52
C THR A 135 -8.40 -14.83 9.83
N ASN A 136 -8.60 -15.96 10.53
CA ASN A 136 -9.51 -17.01 10.07
C ASN A 136 -10.98 -16.62 10.27
N GLN A 137 -11.26 -15.72 11.20
CA GLN A 137 -12.59 -15.29 11.60
C GLN A 137 -12.54 -13.80 11.94
N GLY A 138 -13.19 -12.97 11.11
CA GLY A 138 -13.27 -11.52 11.34
C GLY A 138 -12.50 -10.71 10.32
N TRP A 139 -11.96 -9.56 10.76
CA TRP A 139 -11.37 -8.56 9.87
C TRP A 139 -9.85 -8.56 10.02
N GLY A 140 -9.12 -8.67 8.91
CA GLY A 140 -7.66 -8.63 8.93
C GLY A 140 -7.11 -7.23 9.23
N VAL A 141 -7.72 -6.20 8.64
CA VAL A 141 -7.37 -4.78 8.81
C VAL A 141 -8.65 -3.93 8.87
N ILE A 142 -8.70 -2.93 9.76
CA ILE A 142 -9.81 -1.98 9.89
C ILE A 142 -9.28 -0.57 9.73
N GLY A 143 -9.73 0.15 8.71
CA GLY A 143 -9.43 1.57 8.51
C GLY A 143 -10.56 2.45 9.07
N ILE A 144 -10.25 3.30 10.05
CA ILE A 144 -11.19 4.25 10.65
C ILE A 144 -10.62 5.66 10.52
N GLY A 145 -11.41 6.58 9.97
CA GLY A 145 -11.01 7.97 9.76
C GLY A 145 -11.83 8.62 8.67
N ALA A 146 -11.48 9.86 8.31
CA ALA A 146 -12.09 10.56 7.18
C ALA A 146 -11.85 9.82 5.84
N ALA A 147 -10.70 9.14 5.73
CA ALA A 147 -10.43 8.14 4.71
C ALA A 147 -9.93 6.86 5.40
N GLY A 148 -10.60 5.73 5.18
CA GLY A 148 -10.21 4.45 5.79
C GLY A 148 -9.06 3.77 5.05
N VAL A 149 -9.02 3.89 3.72
CA VAL A 149 -7.97 3.30 2.86
C VAL A 149 -7.63 4.30 1.75
N ALA A 150 -6.34 4.54 1.56
CA ALA A 150 -5.79 5.26 0.41
C ALA A 150 -4.63 4.45 -0.13
N GLY A 151 -4.53 4.31 -1.46
CA GLY A 151 -3.46 3.57 -2.09
C GLY A 151 -2.93 4.28 -3.31
N PHE A 152 -1.61 4.19 -3.49
CA PHE A 152 -0.86 4.81 -4.56
C PHE A 152 -0.03 3.72 -5.25
N GLY A 153 -0.01 3.73 -6.59
CA GLY A 153 0.68 2.72 -7.39
C GLY A 153 -0.07 2.41 -8.68
N ALA A 154 0.37 1.38 -9.40
CA ALA A 154 -0.33 0.90 -10.59
C ALA A 154 -1.76 0.43 -10.26
N TRP A 155 -1.97 -0.09 -9.05
CA TRP A 155 -3.28 -0.35 -8.46
C TRP A 155 -3.34 0.33 -7.08
N GLY A 156 -4.34 1.21 -6.88
CA GLY A 156 -4.55 1.84 -5.56
C GLY A 156 -5.23 0.90 -4.57
N VAL A 157 -6.26 0.15 -5.01
CA VAL A 157 -6.93 -0.88 -4.21
C VAL A 157 -7.17 -2.09 -5.10
N PHE A 158 -6.70 -3.26 -4.67
CA PHE A 158 -6.89 -4.53 -5.35
C PHE A 158 -7.74 -5.46 -4.47
N GLY A 159 -8.99 -5.69 -4.86
CA GLY A 159 -9.89 -6.65 -4.20
C GLY A 159 -10.00 -7.92 -5.02
N SER A 160 -9.47 -9.02 -4.50
CA SER A 160 -9.59 -10.35 -5.07
C SER A 160 -10.25 -11.27 -4.05
N ALA A 161 -11.17 -12.11 -4.52
CA ALA A 161 -11.85 -13.08 -3.70
C ALA A 161 -12.13 -14.35 -4.53
N ASP A 162 -12.43 -15.45 -3.86
CA ASP A 162 -12.78 -16.72 -4.52
C ASP A 162 -14.04 -16.60 -5.38
N THR A 163 -14.32 -17.64 -6.19
CA THR A 163 -15.37 -17.64 -7.23
C THR A 163 -16.76 -17.25 -6.74
N ASP A 164 -17.05 -17.50 -5.46
CA ASP A 164 -18.35 -17.23 -4.85
C ASP A 164 -18.27 -16.10 -3.81
N GLN A 165 -17.33 -15.18 -3.97
CA GLN A 165 -17.13 -14.07 -3.04
C GLN A 165 -17.14 -12.71 -3.74
N ILE A 166 -17.00 -11.65 -2.95
CA ILE A 166 -16.97 -10.26 -3.42
C ILE A 166 -15.55 -9.74 -3.32
N GLY A 167 -15.01 -9.20 -4.41
CA GLY A 167 -13.67 -8.57 -4.40
C GLY A 167 -13.67 -7.24 -3.64
N VAL A 168 -14.50 -6.29 -4.07
CA VAL A 168 -14.66 -4.97 -3.43
C VAL A 168 -16.12 -4.71 -3.13
N TYR A 169 -16.42 -4.41 -1.87
CA TYR A 169 -17.74 -3.98 -1.43
C TYR A 169 -17.74 -2.51 -1.03
N GLY A 170 -18.58 -1.71 -1.67
CA GLY A 170 -18.88 -0.33 -1.30
C GLY A 170 -20.33 -0.17 -0.86
N ASN A 171 -20.56 0.41 0.32
CA ASN A 171 -21.89 0.76 0.82
C ASN A 171 -21.99 2.26 1.11
N THR A 172 -23.11 2.85 0.72
CA THR A 172 -23.54 4.15 1.24
C THR A 172 -24.79 3.94 2.08
N GLY A 173 -24.63 3.91 3.40
CA GLY A 173 -25.71 3.67 4.36
C GLY A 173 -25.19 3.13 5.70
N ALA A 174 -26.10 2.88 6.64
CA ALA A 174 -25.76 2.50 8.02
C ALA A 174 -25.83 0.98 8.27
N SER A 175 -26.37 0.22 7.32
CA SER A 175 -26.56 -1.22 7.47
C SER A 175 -25.25 -1.98 7.27
N PRO A 176 -25.08 -3.14 7.93
CA PRO A 176 -23.94 -4.00 7.69
C PRO A 176 -23.95 -4.56 6.25
N ALA A 177 -22.80 -5.07 5.82
CA ALA A 177 -22.66 -5.74 4.53
C ALA A 177 -23.69 -6.89 4.41
N PRO A 178 -24.52 -6.91 3.35
CA PRO A 178 -25.52 -7.95 3.16
C PRO A 178 -24.84 -9.26 2.71
N SER A 179 -25.46 -10.41 3.04
CA SER A 179 -25.13 -11.67 2.39
C SER A 179 -25.68 -11.64 0.96
N VAL A 180 -24.84 -11.30 -0.01
CA VAL A 180 -25.19 -11.36 -1.43
C VAL A 180 -24.64 -12.62 -2.08
N ALA A 181 -25.18 -12.96 -3.26
CA ALA A 181 -24.59 -13.99 -4.10
C ALA A 181 -23.15 -13.59 -4.48
N GLY A 182 -22.27 -14.59 -4.47
CA GLY A 182 -20.86 -14.48 -4.83
C GLY A 182 -20.58 -14.15 -6.28
N GLY A 183 -19.29 -14.12 -6.62
CA GLY A 183 -18.82 -13.95 -8.00
C GLY A 183 -18.87 -12.51 -8.50
N ILE A 184 -18.83 -11.54 -7.57
CA ILE A 184 -18.94 -10.12 -7.88
C ILE A 184 -17.58 -9.45 -7.67
N GLY A 185 -16.99 -8.90 -8.74
CA GLY A 185 -15.76 -8.12 -8.62
C GLY A 185 -15.94 -6.85 -7.79
N VAL A 186 -16.98 -6.06 -8.10
CA VAL A 186 -17.32 -4.83 -7.38
C VAL A 186 -18.82 -4.80 -7.09
N LEU A 187 -19.21 -4.84 -5.81
CA LEU A 187 -20.57 -4.61 -5.37
C LEU A 187 -20.71 -3.20 -4.82
N ALA A 188 -21.52 -2.38 -5.48
CA ALA A 188 -21.85 -1.03 -5.06
C ALA A 188 -23.31 -0.98 -4.58
N ARG A 189 -23.53 -0.60 -3.31
CA ARG A 189 -24.86 -0.52 -2.69
C ARG A 189 -25.17 0.91 -2.22
N ALA A 190 -26.38 1.34 -2.53
CA ALA A 190 -27.04 2.49 -1.92
C ALA A 190 -28.29 1.98 -1.18
N GLU A 191 -28.52 2.44 0.05
CA GLU A 191 -29.65 1.98 0.87
C GLU A 191 -30.96 2.72 0.56
N SER A 192 -30.91 3.81 -0.18
CA SER A 192 -32.07 4.59 -0.59
C SER A 192 -31.94 5.11 -2.02
N SER A 193 -33.06 5.47 -2.63
CA SER A 193 -33.11 6.05 -3.98
C SER A 193 -32.52 7.46 -4.09
N SER A 194 -32.26 8.13 -2.96
CA SER A 194 -31.59 9.44 -2.94
C SER A 194 -30.06 9.32 -2.95
N GLN A 195 -29.51 8.12 -2.78
CA GLN A 195 -28.08 7.86 -2.78
C GLN A 195 -27.63 7.26 -4.12
N LEU A 196 -26.38 7.51 -4.50
CA LEU A 196 -25.77 6.89 -5.66
C LEU A 196 -24.93 5.70 -5.20
N ALA A 197 -25.21 4.51 -5.74
CA ALA A 197 -24.40 3.33 -5.47
C ALA A 197 -23.05 3.41 -6.19
N LEU A 198 -23.08 3.78 -7.48
CA LEU A 198 -21.90 3.92 -8.33
C LEU A 198 -22.02 5.19 -9.17
N SER A 199 -21.00 6.04 -9.09
CA SER A 199 -20.84 7.20 -9.96
C SER A 199 -19.48 7.11 -10.64
N VAL A 200 -19.47 7.07 -11.97
CA VAL A 200 -18.23 7.04 -12.76
C VAL A 200 -18.10 8.39 -13.47
N VAL A 201 -17.12 9.18 -13.04
CA VAL A 201 -16.78 10.46 -13.67
C VAL A 201 -15.64 10.21 -14.65
N GLY A 202 -15.92 10.32 -15.94
CA GLY A 202 -14.97 10.06 -17.01
C GLY A 202 -15.39 8.87 -17.91
N ARG A 203 -14.41 8.24 -18.56
CA ARG A 203 -14.65 7.13 -19.49
C ARG A 203 -14.84 5.81 -18.75
N SER A 204 -15.92 5.09 -19.05
CA SER A 204 -16.14 3.70 -18.64
C SER A 204 -15.96 2.75 -19.83
N GLN A 205 -15.41 1.56 -19.59
CA GLN A 205 -15.28 0.51 -20.60
C GLN A 205 -16.06 -0.73 -20.18
N PHE A 206 -16.88 -1.25 -21.09
CA PHE A 206 -17.64 -2.47 -20.89
C PHE A 206 -17.28 -3.48 -21.98
N SER A 207 -16.88 -4.69 -21.59
CA SER A 207 -16.60 -5.79 -22.54
C SER A 207 -17.85 -6.20 -23.33
N GLN A 208 -19.04 -5.98 -22.75
CA GLN A 208 -20.35 -6.27 -23.32
C GLN A 208 -20.93 -5.10 -24.15
N SER A 209 -20.09 -4.13 -24.54
CA SER A 209 -20.44 -3.06 -25.47
C SER A 209 -19.72 -3.20 -26.82
N GLY A 210 -20.14 -2.45 -27.83
CA GLY A 210 -19.44 -2.41 -29.11
C GLY A 210 -20.16 -1.65 -30.22
N ARG A 211 -19.68 -1.88 -31.45
CA ARG A 211 -20.28 -1.36 -32.69
C ARG A 211 -20.48 -2.49 -33.69
N LEU A 212 -21.52 -2.39 -34.49
CA LEU A 212 -21.81 -3.27 -35.62
C LEU A 212 -22.17 -2.45 -36.85
N THR A 213 -21.99 -3.02 -38.04
CA THR A 213 -22.37 -2.38 -39.31
C THR A 213 -23.46 -3.17 -40.00
N ILE A 214 -24.63 -2.58 -40.21
CA ILE A 214 -25.67 -3.14 -41.08
C ILE A 214 -25.32 -2.72 -42.52
N LEU A 215 -25.07 -3.71 -43.38
CA LEU A 215 -24.64 -3.48 -44.75
C LEU A 215 -25.77 -2.92 -45.61
N SER A 216 -25.41 -2.26 -46.70
CA SER A 216 -26.37 -1.81 -47.71
C SER A 216 -27.31 -2.94 -48.16
N GLY A 217 -28.59 -2.61 -48.37
CA GLY A 217 -29.64 -3.55 -48.73
C GLY A 217 -30.14 -4.44 -47.57
N LYS A 218 -29.62 -4.28 -46.34
CA LYS A 218 -30.06 -5.05 -45.17
C LYS A 218 -30.82 -4.16 -44.18
N SER A 219 -31.78 -4.75 -43.49
CA SER A 219 -32.53 -4.12 -42.39
C SER A 219 -32.19 -4.70 -41.03
N SER A 220 -31.38 -5.76 -40.95
CA SER A 220 -31.01 -6.36 -39.68
C SER A 220 -29.62 -6.95 -39.70
N ARG A 221 -29.07 -7.16 -38.50
CA ARG A 221 -27.83 -7.91 -38.30
C ARG A 221 -27.82 -8.56 -36.93
N THR A 222 -27.47 -9.84 -36.90
CA THR A 222 -27.17 -10.58 -35.68
C THR A 222 -25.70 -10.40 -35.28
N VAL A 223 -25.46 -10.25 -33.98
CA VAL A 223 -24.14 -10.14 -33.37
C VAL A 223 -23.96 -11.28 -32.39
N SER A 224 -22.97 -12.13 -32.65
CA SER A 224 -22.54 -13.15 -31.69
C SER A 224 -21.84 -12.48 -30.53
N LYS A 225 -22.32 -12.74 -29.32
CA LYS A 225 -21.82 -12.13 -28.08
C LYS A 225 -22.03 -13.10 -26.91
N PRO A 226 -20.98 -13.83 -26.49
CA PRO A 226 -21.05 -14.73 -25.35
C PRO A 226 -21.54 -14.01 -24.08
N GLY A 227 -22.44 -14.65 -23.34
CA GLY A 227 -23.04 -14.10 -22.13
C GLY A 227 -24.36 -13.35 -22.34
N VAL A 228 -24.81 -13.14 -23.58
CA VAL A 228 -26.19 -12.68 -23.84
C VAL A 228 -27.17 -13.83 -23.61
N THR A 229 -28.23 -13.58 -22.86
CA THR A 229 -29.35 -14.49 -22.62
C THR A 229 -30.65 -13.85 -23.11
N PRO A 230 -31.76 -14.61 -23.25
CA PRO A 230 -33.05 -14.04 -23.64
C PRO A 230 -33.62 -12.96 -22.69
N THR A 231 -33.09 -12.84 -21.47
CA THR A 231 -33.48 -11.82 -20.48
C THR A 231 -32.55 -10.60 -20.48
N SER A 232 -31.44 -10.62 -21.22
CA SER A 232 -30.52 -9.49 -21.34
C SER A 232 -31.22 -8.26 -21.93
N TRP A 233 -30.85 -7.08 -21.46
CA TRP A 233 -31.32 -5.81 -22.00
C TRP A 233 -30.29 -5.25 -22.99
N ILE A 234 -30.74 -4.91 -24.20
CA ILE A 234 -29.87 -4.40 -25.26
C ILE A 234 -30.25 -2.96 -25.58
N ILE A 235 -29.33 -2.03 -25.33
CA ILE A 235 -29.46 -0.64 -25.77
C ILE A 235 -28.69 -0.51 -27.08
N ALA A 236 -29.37 -0.21 -28.18
CA ALA A 236 -28.76 -0.03 -29.50
C ALA A 236 -29.14 1.32 -30.11
N THR A 237 -28.17 2.03 -30.69
CA THR A 237 -28.38 3.37 -31.24
C THR A 237 -27.66 3.53 -32.58
N PRO A 238 -28.34 4.00 -33.65
CA PRO A 238 -27.66 4.35 -34.89
C PRO A 238 -26.57 5.41 -34.65
N GLN A 239 -25.37 5.16 -35.18
CA GLN A 239 -24.24 6.09 -35.14
C GLN A 239 -23.91 6.66 -36.53
N THR A 240 -24.64 6.23 -37.56
CA THR A 240 -24.63 6.85 -38.89
C THR A 240 -25.98 7.50 -39.12
N ASN A 241 -25.99 8.81 -39.39
CA ASN A 241 -27.21 9.52 -39.72
C ASN A 241 -27.74 9.07 -41.09
N ARG A 242 -28.97 8.56 -41.12
CA ARG A 242 -29.67 8.06 -42.31
C ARG A 242 -31.12 8.50 -42.24
N SER A 243 -31.59 9.24 -43.24
CA SER A 243 -32.95 9.80 -43.23
C SER A 243 -34.03 8.70 -43.13
N GLY A 244 -34.88 8.84 -42.11
CA GLY A 244 -35.98 7.92 -41.81
C GLY A 244 -35.55 6.50 -41.45
N VAL A 245 -34.32 6.29 -40.98
CA VAL A 245 -33.82 5.01 -40.47
C VAL A 245 -33.63 5.09 -38.96
N PHE A 246 -34.20 4.15 -38.23
CA PHE A 246 -34.04 4.02 -36.78
C PHE A 246 -33.97 2.55 -36.38
N VAL A 247 -33.44 2.27 -35.18
CA VAL A 247 -33.50 0.92 -34.58
C VAL A 247 -34.95 0.64 -34.20
N GLN A 248 -35.56 -0.32 -34.88
CA GLN A 248 -36.91 -0.81 -34.59
C GLN A 248 -36.91 -1.70 -33.35
N ALA A 249 -35.90 -2.56 -33.21
CA ALA A 249 -35.76 -3.45 -32.07
C ALA A 249 -34.31 -3.94 -31.92
N ALA A 250 -33.92 -4.26 -30.69
CA ALA A 250 -32.75 -5.06 -30.40
C ALA A 250 -33.22 -6.28 -29.58
N VAL A 251 -33.18 -7.46 -30.20
CA VAL A 251 -33.77 -8.68 -29.64
C VAL A 251 -32.66 -9.57 -29.11
N PRO A 252 -32.60 -9.82 -27.79
CA PRO A 252 -31.66 -10.76 -27.21
C PRO A 252 -32.03 -12.21 -27.58
N GLY A 253 -31.02 -13.06 -27.77
CA GLY A 253 -31.13 -14.49 -27.97
C GLY A 253 -30.21 -15.25 -27.01
N ASN A 254 -29.76 -16.44 -27.40
CA ASN A 254 -28.80 -17.22 -26.63
C ASN A 254 -27.38 -17.06 -27.22
N GLY A 255 -26.49 -16.35 -26.52
CA GLY A 255 -25.13 -16.05 -26.97
C GLY A 255 -25.05 -15.07 -28.15
N ALA A 256 -26.15 -14.40 -28.49
CA ALA A 256 -26.23 -13.43 -29.57
C ALA A 256 -27.44 -12.50 -29.37
N PHE A 257 -27.47 -11.38 -30.09
CA PHE A 257 -28.64 -10.53 -30.23
C PHE A 257 -28.77 -10.06 -31.68
N THR A 258 -29.99 -9.70 -32.10
CA THR A 258 -30.25 -9.15 -33.44
C THR A 258 -30.76 -7.73 -33.35
N VAL A 259 -30.10 -6.82 -34.06
CA VAL A 259 -30.58 -5.45 -34.25
C VAL A 259 -31.38 -5.40 -35.54
N TYR A 260 -32.61 -4.88 -35.44
CA TYR A 260 -33.51 -4.59 -36.56
C TYR A 260 -33.63 -3.09 -36.73
N LEU A 261 -33.53 -2.65 -37.99
CA LEU A 261 -33.89 -1.32 -38.45
C LEU A 261 -35.28 -1.38 -39.08
N ASN A 262 -35.97 -0.25 -39.08
CA ASN A 262 -37.31 -0.13 -39.65
C ASN A 262 -37.39 -0.39 -41.16
N LYS A 263 -36.28 -0.36 -41.89
CA LYS A 263 -36.19 -0.63 -43.32
C LYS A 263 -34.77 -1.00 -43.73
N ALA A 264 -34.63 -1.53 -44.95
CA ALA A 264 -33.31 -1.77 -45.53
C ALA A 264 -32.56 -0.45 -45.77
N VAL A 265 -31.28 -0.41 -45.44
CA VAL A 265 -30.46 0.80 -45.59
C VAL A 265 -29.85 0.88 -46.99
N SER A 266 -29.78 2.07 -47.57
CA SER A 266 -29.18 2.32 -48.90
C SER A 266 -27.64 2.39 -48.87
N GLY A 267 -27.04 2.30 -47.69
CA GLY A 267 -25.60 2.20 -47.52
C GLY A 267 -25.26 1.71 -46.12
N ASN A 268 -24.00 1.35 -45.91
CA ASN A 268 -23.52 0.84 -44.62
C ASN A 268 -23.89 1.79 -43.49
N THR A 269 -24.49 1.24 -42.43
CA THR A 269 -25.03 1.99 -41.29
C THR A 269 -24.46 1.39 -40.01
N VAL A 270 -23.73 2.20 -39.25
CA VAL A 270 -23.13 1.79 -37.97
C VAL A 270 -24.14 1.94 -36.85
N VAL A 271 -24.19 0.96 -35.95
CA VAL A 271 -25.00 0.96 -34.73
C VAL A 271 -24.07 0.66 -33.55
N GLY A 272 -24.11 1.51 -32.53
CA GLY A 272 -23.47 1.24 -31.23
C GLY A 272 -24.43 0.45 -30.33
N TYR A 273 -23.89 -0.43 -29.48
CA TYR A 273 -24.68 -1.21 -28.55
C TYR A 273 -24.04 -1.35 -27.18
N LEU A 274 -24.87 -1.56 -26.17
CA LEU A 274 -24.54 -1.98 -24.82
C LEU A 274 -25.48 -3.11 -24.39
N VAL A 275 -24.92 -4.21 -23.90
CA VAL A 275 -25.67 -5.32 -23.29
C VAL A 275 -25.59 -5.19 -21.77
N ILE A 276 -26.74 -5.33 -21.11
CA ILE A 276 -26.90 -5.39 -19.65
C ILE A 276 -27.53 -6.74 -19.32
N ASN A 277 -26.95 -7.46 -18.37
CA ASN A 277 -27.36 -8.80 -17.95
C ASN A 277 -27.99 -8.79 -16.56
#